data_AF-A0A8S2W764-F1
#
_entry.id   AF-A0A8S2W764-F1
#
_cell.length_a   1.000
_cell.length_b   1.000
_cell.length_c   1.000
_cell.angle_alpha   90.00
_cell.angle_beta   90.00
_cell.angle_gamma   90.00
#
_symmetry.space_group_name_H-M   'P 1'
#
loop_
_entity.id
_entity.type
_entity.pdbx_description
1 polymer ?
#
loop_
_entity_poly.entity_id
_entity_poly.type
_entity_poly.pdbx_seq_one_letter_code
_entity_poly.pdbx_strand_id
1 'polypeptide(L)'
;NLRQQHQLHENHVSDSKICDVPGIKEICKIIDNAVRNHIPSVDLDNDKFGSEPTLRGSSWRGKDCNDFSSEIHPGVRVFDGDTLADHNCN
;
A
#
# COMPACT_ATOMS: atom_id res chain seq x y z
N ASN A 1 28.65 -26.61 -11.08
CA ASN A 1 27.77 -25.62 -11.74
C ASN A 1 26.64 -25.29 -10.79
N LEU A 2 26.86 -24.33 -9.88
CA LEU A 2 26.03 -24.01 -8.70
C LEU A 2 24.79 -23.17 -9.08
N ARG A 3 24.06 -23.63 -10.10
CA ARG A 3 22.78 -23.03 -10.52
C ARG A 3 21.65 -24.03 -10.30
N GLN A 4 21.51 -24.53 -9.07
CA GLN A 4 20.18 -24.89 -8.60
C GLN A 4 19.51 -23.58 -8.22
N GLN A 5 18.67 -23.09 -9.12
CA GLN A 5 17.73 -22.03 -8.82
C GLN A 5 16.83 -22.54 -7.70
N HIS A 6 17.07 -22.08 -6.48
CA HIS A 6 16.02 -22.04 -5.47
C HIS A 6 14.95 -21.09 -6.04
N GLN A 7 13.97 -21.64 -6.75
CA GLN A 7 12.67 -20.99 -6.83
C GLN A 7 12.16 -20.99 -5.40
N LEU A 8 12.40 -19.89 -4.69
CA LEU A 8 11.62 -19.57 -3.51
C LEU A 8 10.19 -19.47 -4.01
N HIS A 9 9.41 -20.52 -3.80
CA HIS A 9 7.97 -20.41 -3.88
C HIS A 9 7.60 -19.37 -2.82
N GLU A 10 7.37 -18.13 -3.26
CA GLU A 10 6.82 -17.10 -2.40
C GLU A 10 5.41 -17.55 -2.03
N ASN A 11 5.27 -18.19 -0.88
CA ASN A 11 3.97 -18.62 -0.39
C ASN A 11 3.15 -17.36 -0.10
N HIS A 12 2.16 -17.08 -0.94
CA HIS A 12 1.25 -15.96 -0.76
C HIS A 12 0.25 -16.31 0.34
N VAL A 13 -0.08 -15.38 1.24
CA VAL A 13 -1.09 -15.67 2.28
C VAL A 13 -2.42 -15.99 1.61
N SER A 14 -2.77 -15.30 0.52
CA SER A 14 -3.97 -15.60 -0.27
C SER A 14 -4.01 -17.00 -0.89
N ASP A 15 -2.91 -17.74 -0.97
CA ASP A 15 -2.91 -19.13 -1.45
C ASP A 15 -3.36 -20.12 -0.37
N SER A 16 -3.48 -19.66 0.89
CA SER A 16 -4.01 -20.46 1.99
C SER A 16 -5.52 -20.66 1.86
N LYS A 17 -5.97 -21.90 2.10
CA LYS A 17 -7.41 -22.27 2.10
C LYS A 17 -8.26 -21.43 3.06
N ILE A 18 -7.66 -20.82 4.08
CA ILE A 18 -8.37 -19.95 5.01
C ILE A 18 -8.92 -18.69 4.30
N CYS A 19 -8.27 -18.27 3.21
CA CYS A 19 -8.66 -17.11 2.42
C CYS A 19 -9.83 -17.38 1.46
N ASP A 20 -10.31 -18.63 1.36
CA ASP A 20 -11.53 -18.98 0.62
C ASP A 20 -12.80 -18.68 1.44
N VAL A 21 -12.68 -18.47 2.75
CA VAL A 21 -13.81 -18.13 3.62
C VAL A 21 -14.27 -16.69 3.34
N PRO A 22 -15.57 -16.45 3.03
CA PRO A 22 -16.09 -15.10 2.84
C PRO A 22 -15.81 -14.20 4.04
N GLY A 23 -15.33 -12.98 3.81
CA GLY A 23 -14.91 -12.05 4.86
C GLY A 23 -13.45 -12.21 5.29
N ILE A 24 -12.90 -13.43 5.26
CA ILE A 24 -11.46 -13.66 5.52
C ILE A 24 -10.62 -13.36 4.28
N LYS A 25 -11.18 -13.61 3.09
CA LYS A 25 -10.53 -13.29 1.81
C LYS A 25 -10.01 -11.84 1.76
N GLU A 26 -10.80 -10.90 2.25
CA GLU A 26 -10.46 -9.48 2.32
C GLU A 26 -9.30 -9.23 3.29
N ILE A 27 -9.27 -9.91 4.43
CA ILE A 27 -8.18 -9.83 5.40
C ILE A 27 -6.87 -10.38 4.81
N CYS A 28 -6.92 -11.49 4.07
CA CYS A 28 -5.73 -12.02 3.40
C CYS A 28 -5.13 -11.01 2.41
N LYS A 29 -5.98 -10.32 1.63
CA LYS A 29 -5.52 -9.26 0.72
C LYS A 29 -4.83 -8.11 1.45
N ILE A 30 -5.38 -7.67 2.59
CA ILE A 30 -4.77 -6.64 3.45
C ILE A 30 -3.36 -7.09 3.89
N ILE A 31 -3.24 -8.34 4.35
CA ILE A 31 -1.96 -8.89 4.82
C ILE A 31 -0.95 -8.97 3.67
N ASP A 32 -1.34 -9.50 2.51
CA ASP A 32 -0.44 -9.63 1.37
C ASP A 32 0.01 -8.26 0.83
N ASN A 33 -0.87 -7.26 0.83
CA ASN A 33 -0.52 -5.89 0.47
C ASN A 33 0.58 -5.33 1.39
N ALA A 34 0.39 -5.44 2.70
CA ALA A 34 1.33 -4.88 3.67
C ALA A 34 2.65 -5.68 3.78
N VAL A 35 2.58 -7.00 3.82
CA VAL A 35 3.74 -7.85 4.11
C VAL A 35 4.54 -8.16 2.86
N ARG A 36 3.88 -8.47 1.74
CA ARG A 36 4.54 -8.92 0.51
C ARG A 36 4.69 -7.80 -0.52
N ASN A 37 3.62 -7.06 -0.80
CA ASN A 37 3.67 -6.00 -1.81
C ASN A 37 4.28 -4.70 -1.28
N HIS A 38 4.44 -4.57 0.04
CA HIS A 38 5.01 -3.39 0.69
C HIS A 38 4.24 -2.09 0.35
N ILE A 39 2.94 -2.21 0.12
CA ILE A 39 2.01 -1.10 -0.10
C ILE A 39 1.06 -0.96 1.09
N PRO A 40 0.55 0.25 1.39
CA PRO A 40 -0.42 0.43 2.45
C PRO A 40 -1.63 -0.50 2.28
N SER A 41 -2.15 -1.03 3.38
CA SER A 41 -3.37 -1.84 3.32
C SER A 41 -4.62 -1.02 2.99
N VAL A 42 -4.59 0.29 3.29
CA VAL A 42 -5.61 1.27 2.95
C VAL A 42 -4.92 2.33 2.12
N ASP A 43 -5.26 2.34 0.83
CA ASP A 43 -4.75 3.20 -0.24
C ASP A 43 -5.85 3.15 -1.32
N LEU A 44 -6.76 4.12 -1.30
CA LEU A 44 -7.99 4.11 -2.09
C LEU A 44 -7.78 4.70 -3.48
N ASP A 45 -6.81 5.59 -3.65
CA ASP A 45 -6.47 6.21 -4.93
C ASP A 45 -5.25 5.59 -5.64
N ASN A 46 -4.57 4.66 -4.99
CA ASN A 46 -3.43 3.87 -5.47
C ASN A 46 -2.13 4.68 -5.68
N ASP A 47 -1.91 5.72 -4.90
CA ASP A 47 -0.69 6.54 -4.91
C ASP A 47 0.47 5.93 -4.08
N LYS A 48 0.20 4.86 -3.33
CA LYS A 48 1.12 4.13 -2.42
C LYS A 48 1.44 4.86 -1.12
N PHE A 49 0.66 5.86 -0.78
CA PHE A 49 0.61 6.48 0.53
C PHE A 49 -0.70 6.07 1.20
N GLY A 50 -0.74 6.27 2.52
CA GLY A 50 -1.91 5.85 3.28
C GLY A 50 -2.01 6.70 4.53
N SER A 51 -3.25 7.01 4.89
CA SER A 51 -3.55 7.82 6.08
C SER A 51 -3.26 7.07 7.38
N GLU A 52 -3.51 5.76 7.41
CA GLU A 52 -3.40 4.92 8.62
C GLU A 52 -1.94 4.65 9.01
N PRO A 53 -1.57 4.65 10.30
CA PRO A 53 -0.17 4.51 10.70
C PRO A 53 0.39 3.10 10.52
N THR A 54 -0.43 2.07 10.59
CA THR A 54 0.02 0.66 10.59
C THR A 54 0.02 0.07 9.18
N LEU A 55 0.39 -1.22 9.05
CA LEU A 55 0.23 -2.01 7.82
C LEU A 55 0.73 -1.29 6.55
N ARG A 56 1.97 -0.76 6.61
CA ARG A 56 2.66 0.00 5.54
C ARG A 56 2.12 1.39 5.20
N GLY A 57 1.18 1.94 5.97
CA GLY A 57 0.75 3.33 5.82
C GLY A 57 1.73 4.35 6.45
N SER A 58 1.22 5.38 7.11
CA SER A 58 1.94 6.61 7.49
C SER A 58 3.06 6.46 8.54
N SER A 59 3.25 5.32 9.20
CA SER A 59 4.49 5.08 9.97
C SER A 59 5.67 4.70 9.08
N TRP A 60 5.42 4.37 7.80
CA TRP A 60 6.45 3.92 6.84
C TRP A 60 6.79 4.98 5.79
N ARG A 61 5.83 5.83 5.44
CA ARG A 61 5.94 6.93 4.47
C ARG A 61 5.26 8.17 5.04
N GLY A 62 5.37 9.31 4.35
CA GLY A 62 4.56 10.48 4.71
C GLY A 62 3.07 10.12 4.78
N LYS A 63 2.34 10.76 5.70
CA LYS A 63 0.90 10.58 5.79
C LYS A 63 0.25 11.21 4.57
N ASP A 64 -0.62 10.44 3.92
CA ASP A 64 -1.47 10.98 2.86
C ASP A 64 -2.53 11.92 3.46
N CYS A 65 -2.64 13.11 2.89
CA CYS A 65 -3.59 14.13 3.29
C CYS A 65 -4.92 14.02 2.51
N ASN A 66 -4.97 13.26 1.42
CA ASN A 66 -6.19 13.01 0.65
C ASN A 66 -6.17 11.67 -0.12
N ASP A 67 -6.62 10.62 0.56
CA ASP A 67 -6.74 9.24 0.06
C ASP A 67 -7.90 9.05 -0.94
N PHE A 68 -8.22 10.09 -1.72
CA PHE A 68 -9.21 10.06 -2.79
C PHE A 68 -8.68 10.71 -4.07
N SER A 69 -7.41 11.16 -4.07
CA SER A 69 -6.78 11.84 -5.19
C SER A 69 -5.31 11.48 -5.25
N SER A 70 -4.95 10.62 -6.20
CA SER A 70 -3.56 10.21 -6.42
C SER A 70 -2.64 11.30 -6.96
N GLU A 71 -3.15 12.53 -7.12
CA GLU A 71 -2.37 13.73 -7.41
C GLU A 71 -1.96 14.50 -6.15
N ILE A 72 -2.54 14.16 -4.99
CA ILE A 72 -2.32 14.83 -3.71
C ILE A 72 -1.66 13.85 -2.75
N HIS A 73 -0.33 13.91 -2.63
CA HIS A 73 0.42 13.01 -1.76
C HIS A 73 1.83 13.54 -1.44
N PRO A 74 2.49 13.02 -0.39
CA PRO A 74 3.82 13.45 0.00
C PRO A 74 4.82 13.49 -1.15
N GLY A 75 5.45 14.65 -1.34
CA GLY A 75 6.58 14.83 -2.25
C GLY A 75 6.24 15.10 -3.71
N VAL A 76 4.97 15.31 -4.09
CA VAL A 76 4.63 15.81 -5.43
C VAL A 76 5.09 17.25 -5.62
N ARG A 77 5.21 17.66 -6.89
CA ARG A 77 5.40 19.06 -7.22
C ARG A 77 4.08 19.80 -7.00
N VAL A 78 4.17 20.88 -6.24
CA VAL A 78 3.07 21.84 -6.01
C VAL A 78 2.40 22.24 -7.32
N PHE A 79 1.07 22.10 -7.37
CA PHE A 79 0.23 22.58 -8.48
C PHE A 79 -0.35 23.94 -8.10
N ASP A 80 -0.20 24.93 -9.00
CA ASP A 80 -0.68 26.31 -8.83
C ASP A 80 -0.35 26.94 -7.46
N GLY A 81 0.79 26.60 -6.86
CA GLY A 81 1.18 27.14 -5.55
C GLY A 81 0.33 26.66 -4.37
N ASP A 82 -0.38 25.53 -4.50
CA ASP A 82 -1.28 24.98 -3.48
C ASP A 82 -2.43 25.95 -3.09
N THR A 83 -2.93 26.72 -4.06
CA THR A 83 -3.97 27.73 -3.83
C THR A 83 -5.31 27.16 -3.34
N LEU A 84 -5.67 25.96 -3.79
CA LEU A 84 -6.96 25.30 -3.48
C LEU A 84 -6.82 24.11 -2.53
N ALA A 85 -5.67 23.42 -2.57
CA ALA A 85 -5.36 22.26 -1.76
C ALA A 85 -3.83 22.16 -1.60
N ASP A 86 -3.38 21.63 -0.47
CA ASP A 86 -2.00 21.20 -0.31
C ASP A 86 -1.80 19.90 -1.10
N HIS A 87 -1.12 19.98 -2.24
CA HIS A 87 -0.92 18.81 -3.09
C HIS A 87 0.19 17.90 -2.57
N ASN A 88 1.14 18.42 -1.78
CA ASN A 88 2.33 17.66 -1.41
C ASN A 88 2.40 17.25 0.05
N CYS A 89 1.34 17.51 0.81
CA CYS A 89 1.14 17.08 2.19
C CYS A 89 2.33 17.49 3.10
N ASN A 90 2.75 18.75 3.05
CA ASN A 90 3.94 19.26 3.75
C ASN A 90 3.68 20.05 5.05
#